data_AF-A0A959IAY1-F1
#
_entry.id   AF-A0A959IAY1-F1
#
_cell.length_a   1.000
_cell.length_b   1.000
_cell.length_c   1.000
_cell.angle_alpha   90.00
_cell.angle_beta   90.00
_cell.angle_gamma   90.00
#
_symmetry.space_group_name_H-M   'P 1'
#
loop_
_entity.id
_entity.type
_entity.pdbx_description
1 polymer ?
#
loop_
_entity_poly.entity_id
_entity_poly.type
_entity_poly.pdbx_seq_one_letter_code
_entity_poly.pdbx_strand_id
1 'polypeptide(L)'
;VQFRAETIQVKGARTVYDTVRYTRFGPIVYEDPERPQHNLAMRWLAHDRPDDFDLNAAFKLLQAGSVEEAIDGSMFHWTPAMNMALADRSGDIALRIMGHLPIKEQEQGRFVQEGAGLGSLWEGLIPQKEMPQVVNPASGFVASANQRTTDSSYPYYYNGHFD
;
A
#
# COMPACT_ATOMS: atom_id res chain seq x y z
N VAL A 1 -0.13 -24.41 -0.37
CA VAL A 1 0.89 -23.69 -1.16
C VAL A 1 0.58 -23.94 -2.63
N GLN A 2 0.59 -22.91 -3.46
CA GLN A 2 0.46 -23.01 -4.92
C GLN A 2 1.84 -22.84 -5.56
N PHE A 3 2.10 -23.53 -6.66
CA PHE A 3 3.38 -23.49 -7.36
C PHE A 3 3.18 -22.85 -8.73
N ARG A 4 4.02 -21.87 -9.07
CA ARG A 4 3.99 -21.18 -10.35
C ARG A 4 5.34 -21.35 -11.04
N ALA A 5 5.36 -22.10 -12.13
CA ALA A 5 6.56 -22.28 -12.94
C ALA A 5 6.85 -20.99 -13.72
N GLU A 6 8.10 -20.55 -13.69
CA GLU A 6 8.60 -19.35 -14.36
C GLU A 6 9.67 -19.73 -15.39
N THR A 7 9.67 -19.02 -16.51
CA THR A 7 10.67 -19.16 -17.58
C THR A 7 11.34 -17.82 -17.78
N ILE A 8 12.61 -17.73 -17.41
CA ILE A 8 13.38 -16.49 -17.41
C ILE A 8 14.39 -16.54 -18.56
N GLN A 9 14.17 -15.70 -19.57
CA GLN A 9 15.07 -15.59 -20.71
C GLN A 9 16.27 -14.70 -20.34
N VAL A 10 17.47 -15.26 -20.40
CA VAL A 10 18.71 -14.56 -20.04
C VAL A 10 19.51 -14.22 -21.29
N LYS A 11 19.77 -12.93 -21.51
CA LYS A 11 20.51 -12.46 -22.68
C LYS A 11 21.92 -13.08 -22.72
N GLY A 12 22.24 -13.80 -23.79
CA GLY A 12 23.56 -14.41 -24.00
C GLY A 12 23.84 -15.66 -23.15
N ALA A 13 22.84 -16.19 -22.45
CA ALA A 13 22.97 -17.40 -21.63
C ALA A 13 21.79 -18.36 -21.87
N ARG A 14 21.80 -19.50 -21.17
CA ARG A 14 20.68 -20.45 -21.21
C ARG A 14 19.49 -19.88 -20.43
N THR A 15 18.28 -20.20 -20.90
CA THR A 15 17.03 -19.97 -20.17
C THR A 15 17.10 -20.60 -18.78
N VAL A 16 16.64 -19.85 -17.79
CA VAL A 16 16.49 -20.34 -16.41
C VAL A 16 15.03 -20.70 -16.21
N TYR A 17 14.77 -21.90 -15.68
CA TYR A 17 13.46 -22.33 -15.23
C TYR A 17 13.46 -22.30 -13.72
N ASP A 18 12.44 -21.67 -13.14
CA ASP A 18 12.29 -21.54 -11.70
C ASP A 18 10.85 -21.81 -11.29
N THR A 19 10.58 -21.97 -10.00
CA THR A 19 9.24 -22.17 -9.45
C THR A 19 9.00 -21.28 -8.25
N VAL A 20 8.08 -20.32 -8.39
CA VAL A 20 7.66 -19.45 -7.29
C VAL A 20 6.57 -20.14 -6.49
N ARG A 21 6.77 -20.24 -5.17
CA ARG A 21 5.79 -20.81 -4.25
C ARG A 21 4.95 -19.69 -3.62
N TYR A 22 3.63 -19.83 -3.72
CA TYR A 22 2.66 -18.92 -3.15
C TYR A 22 1.94 -19.54 -1.95
N THR A 23 1.92 -18.79 -0.86
CA THR A 23 1.09 -19.06 0.31
C THR A 23 -0.14 -18.14 0.30
N ARG A 24 -1.00 -18.26 1.30
CA ARG A 24 -2.09 -17.30 1.50
C ARG A 24 -1.62 -15.88 1.86
N PHE A 25 -0.35 -15.75 2.29
CA PHE A 25 0.27 -14.46 2.57
C PHE A 25 0.92 -13.84 1.33
N GLY A 26 1.13 -14.60 0.26
CA GLY A 26 1.89 -14.17 -0.92
C GLY A 26 3.07 -15.09 -1.22
N PRO A 27 3.99 -14.65 -2.11
CA PRO A 27 5.14 -15.46 -2.52
C PRO A 27 6.10 -15.67 -1.35
N ILE A 28 6.75 -16.82 -1.35
CA ILE A 28 7.89 -17.09 -0.49
C ILE A 28 9.11 -16.41 -1.11
N VAL A 29 9.72 -15.49 -0.36
CA VAL A 29 10.82 -14.63 -0.83
C VAL A 29 12.17 -15.05 -0.26
N TYR A 30 12.20 -15.97 0.69
CA TYR A 30 13.42 -16.46 1.30
C TYR A 30 13.35 -17.96 1.60
N GLU A 31 14.20 -18.72 0.91
CA GLU A 31 14.25 -20.18 0.90
C GLU A 31 15.68 -20.65 1.11
N ASP A 32 16.18 -20.59 2.35
CA ASP A 32 17.49 -21.12 2.73
C ASP A 32 17.30 -22.21 3.80
N PRO A 33 17.27 -23.50 3.43
CA PRO A 33 16.98 -24.60 4.37
C PRO A 33 18.05 -24.75 5.46
N GLU A 34 19.25 -24.22 5.25
CA GLU A 34 20.34 -24.23 6.24
C GLU A 34 20.13 -23.16 7.32
N ARG A 35 19.16 -22.26 7.14
CA ARG A 35 18.82 -21.23 8.12
C ARG A 35 17.52 -21.55 8.86
N PRO A 36 17.44 -21.22 10.16
CA PRO A 36 16.21 -21.38 10.94
C PRO A 36 15.03 -20.62 10.32
N GLN A 37 15.31 -19.50 9.66
CA GLN A 37 14.32 -18.63 9.01
C GLN A 37 14.21 -19.00 7.53
N HIS A 38 13.56 -20.11 7.22
CA HIS A 38 13.27 -20.50 5.84
C HIS A 38 11.76 -20.45 5.59
N ASN A 39 11.34 -20.45 4.31
CA ASN A 39 9.94 -20.34 3.91
C ASN A 39 9.25 -19.03 4.32
N LEU A 40 9.97 -17.90 4.31
CA LEU A 40 9.39 -16.61 4.66
C LEU A 40 8.51 -16.08 3.52
N ALA A 41 7.21 -15.96 3.76
CA ALA A 41 6.26 -15.39 2.83
C ALA A 41 6.13 -13.88 3.01
N MET A 42 6.01 -13.14 1.91
CA MET A 42 5.80 -11.69 1.93
C MET A 42 4.35 -11.33 1.67
N ARG A 43 3.71 -10.71 2.66
CA ARG A 43 2.39 -10.08 2.52
C ARG A 43 2.51 -8.64 2.09
N TRP A 44 2.11 -8.38 0.85
CA TRP A 44 2.11 -7.04 0.27
C TRP A 44 0.82 -6.80 -0.51
N LEU A 45 0.27 -5.59 -0.37
CA LEU A 45 -0.99 -5.17 -0.97
C LEU A 45 -0.96 -5.18 -2.51
N ALA A 46 0.23 -5.05 -3.10
CA ALA A 46 0.42 -5.19 -4.54
C ALA A 46 0.00 -6.57 -5.08
N HIS A 47 -0.01 -7.61 -4.23
CA HIS A 47 -0.48 -8.94 -4.62
C HIS A 47 -2.01 -9.02 -4.77
N ASP A 48 -2.76 -8.07 -4.22
CA ASP A 48 -4.24 -8.05 -4.28
C ASP A 48 -4.77 -6.96 -5.21
N ARG A 49 -3.88 -6.30 -5.96
CA ARG A 49 -4.25 -5.14 -6.77
C ARG A 49 -5.27 -5.53 -7.85
N PRO A 50 -6.43 -4.87 -7.91
CA PRO A 50 -7.35 -5.03 -9.03
C PRO A 50 -6.71 -4.54 -10.35
N ASP A 51 -7.11 -5.13 -11.47
CA ASP A 51 -6.62 -4.69 -12.78
C ASP A 51 -6.99 -3.22 -13.05
N ASP A 52 -6.07 -2.51 -13.72
CA ASP A 52 -6.21 -1.12 -14.19
C ASP A 52 -6.47 -0.02 -13.13
N PHE A 53 -6.45 -0.34 -11.84
CA PHE A 53 -6.73 0.63 -10.76
C PHE A 53 -5.81 1.86 -10.83
N ASP A 54 -4.49 1.66 -10.73
CA ASP A 54 -3.54 2.78 -10.65
C ASP A 54 -3.50 3.63 -11.93
N LEU A 55 -3.70 3.01 -13.11
CA LEU A 55 -3.76 3.73 -14.38
C LEU A 55 -5.04 4.58 -14.47
N ASN A 56 -6.17 4.04 -13.99
CA ASN A 56 -7.42 4.79 -13.89
C ASN A 56 -7.28 5.98 -12.93
N ALA A 57 -6.60 5.79 -11.78
CA ALA A 57 -6.28 6.88 -10.87
C ALA A 57 -5.49 7.99 -11.59
N ALA A 58 -4.46 7.63 -12.36
CA ALA A 58 -3.66 8.59 -13.11
C ALA A 58 -4.53 9.42 -14.08
N PHE A 59 -5.41 8.78 -14.86
CA PHE A 59 -6.29 9.52 -15.78
C PHE A 59 -7.28 10.43 -15.05
N LYS A 60 -7.90 9.95 -13.96
CA LYS A 60 -8.84 10.73 -13.16
C LYS A 60 -8.18 11.95 -12.53
N LEU A 61 -6.99 11.77 -11.96
CA LEU A 61 -6.21 12.85 -11.36
C LEU A 61 -5.76 13.88 -12.41
N LEU A 62 -5.35 13.44 -13.61
CA LEU A 62 -4.96 14.33 -14.70
C LEU A 62 -6.13 15.14 -15.29
N GLN A 63 -7.36 14.66 -15.11
CA GLN A 63 -8.58 15.29 -15.63
C GLN A 63 -9.37 16.08 -14.58
N ALA A 64 -9.03 15.93 -13.29
CA ALA A 64 -9.73 16.58 -12.20
C ALA A 64 -9.68 18.11 -12.33
N GLY A 65 -10.86 18.74 -12.30
CA GLY A 65 -11.03 20.19 -12.33
C GLY A 65 -11.10 20.83 -10.94
N SER A 66 -11.24 20.04 -9.88
CA SER A 66 -11.35 20.50 -8.49
C SER A 66 -10.61 19.58 -7.51
N VAL A 67 -10.36 20.07 -6.30
CA VAL A 67 -9.83 19.26 -5.19
C VAL A 67 -10.73 18.06 -4.88
N GLU A 68 -12.06 18.24 -4.92
CA GLU A 68 -13.03 17.16 -4.68
C GLU A 68 -12.90 16.04 -5.73
N GLU A 69 -12.88 16.40 -7.01
CA GLU A 69 -12.70 15.43 -8.10
C GLU A 69 -11.35 14.71 -8.02
N ALA A 70 -10.29 15.40 -7.58
CA ALA A 70 -8.98 14.79 -7.37
C ALA A 70 -8.99 13.80 -6.19
N ILE A 71 -9.71 14.10 -5.10
CA ILE A 71 -9.89 13.17 -3.98
C ILE A 71 -10.64 11.92 -4.46
N ASP A 72 -11.70 12.07 -5.24
CA ASP A 72 -12.43 10.94 -5.84
C ASP A 72 -11.55 10.11 -6.78
N GLY A 73 -10.76 10.78 -7.63
CA GLY A 73 -9.78 10.14 -8.50
C GLY A 73 -8.74 9.32 -7.73
N SER A 74 -8.30 9.83 -6.58
CA SER A 74 -7.28 9.18 -5.75
C SER A 74 -7.73 7.85 -5.13
N MET A 75 -9.05 7.61 -5.01
CA MET A 75 -9.59 6.34 -4.50
C MET A 75 -9.30 5.16 -5.42
N PHE A 76 -9.01 5.43 -6.71
CA PHE A 76 -8.63 4.42 -7.68
C PHE A 76 -7.14 4.07 -7.61
N HIS A 77 -6.35 4.72 -6.77
CA HIS A 77 -4.96 4.34 -6.54
C HIS A 77 -4.90 3.21 -5.52
N TRP A 78 -4.25 2.10 -5.85
CA TRP A 78 -4.14 0.95 -4.96
C TRP A 78 -2.89 1.03 -4.08
N THR A 79 -1.72 1.14 -4.71
CA THR A 79 -0.43 1.07 -4.01
C THR A 79 0.68 1.70 -4.86
N PRO A 80 1.79 2.20 -4.26
CA PRO A 80 1.99 2.45 -2.84
C PRO A 80 1.13 3.61 -2.34
N ALA A 81 0.77 3.60 -1.05
CA ALA A 81 0.11 4.74 -0.44
C ALA A 81 1.06 5.94 -0.39
N MET A 82 0.56 7.15 -0.70
CA MET A 82 1.37 8.36 -0.82
C MET A 82 0.63 9.60 -0.30
N ASN A 83 1.39 10.58 0.16
CA ASN A 83 0.85 11.89 0.54
C ASN A 83 0.62 12.71 -0.73
N MET A 84 -0.62 13.14 -0.97
CA MET A 84 -1.02 13.93 -2.12
C MET A 84 -1.48 15.31 -1.63
N ALA A 85 -0.65 16.32 -1.86
CA ALA A 85 -1.04 17.71 -1.69
C ALA A 85 -1.74 18.21 -2.95
N LEU A 86 -2.92 18.79 -2.78
CA LEU A 86 -3.79 19.26 -3.86
C LEU A 86 -4.05 20.76 -3.70
N ALA A 87 -4.23 21.43 -4.83
CA ALA A 87 -4.74 22.79 -4.92
C ALA A 87 -5.51 22.96 -6.23
N ASP A 88 -6.57 23.78 -6.24
CA ASP A 88 -7.31 24.11 -7.45
C ASP A 88 -7.47 25.62 -7.68
N ARG A 89 -8.10 25.98 -8.81
CA ARG A 89 -8.27 27.38 -9.24
C ARG A 89 -9.32 28.15 -8.43
N SER A 90 -10.16 27.44 -7.68
CA SER A 90 -11.14 28.03 -6.76
C SER A 90 -10.48 28.51 -5.47
N GLY A 91 -9.24 28.07 -5.23
CA GLY A 91 -8.46 28.37 -4.03
C GLY A 91 -8.54 27.27 -2.97
N ASP A 92 -9.18 26.14 -3.29
CA ASP A 92 -9.24 25.02 -2.36
C ASP A 92 -7.88 24.31 -2.29
N ILE A 93 -7.53 23.84 -1.10
CA ILE A 93 -6.33 23.06 -0.84
C ILE A 93 -6.66 21.81 -0.01
N ALA A 94 -5.92 20.73 -0.25
CA ALA A 94 -6.05 19.52 0.55
C ALA A 94 -4.75 18.75 0.70
N LEU A 95 -4.67 17.95 1.77
CA LEU A 95 -3.69 16.89 1.91
C LEU A 95 -4.44 15.58 2.10
N ARG A 96 -4.19 14.60 1.23
CA ARG A 96 -4.88 13.30 1.18
C ARG A 96 -3.86 12.18 1.08
N ILE A 97 -4.05 11.08 1.81
CA ILE A 97 -3.30 9.84 1.59
C ILE A 97 -3.91 9.03 0.45
N MET A 98 -3.44 9.20 -0.79
CA MET A 98 -3.89 8.35 -1.89
C MET A 98 -3.42 6.91 -1.70
N GLY A 99 -4.19 5.92 -2.16
CA GLY A 99 -3.87 4.51 -1.97
C GLY A 99 -4.81 3.78 -1.00
N HIS A 100 -4.42 2.55 -0.69
CA HIS A 100 -5.07 1.71 0.31
C HIS A 100 -4.08 1.35 1.42
N LEU A 101 -4.59 1.27 2.65
CA LEU A 101 -3.84 0.85 3.83
C LEU A 101 -4.56 -0.34 4.48
N PRO A 102 -3.85 -1.41 4.84
CA PRO A 102 -4.44 -2.48 5.62
C PRO A 102 -4.72 -2.04 7.06
N ILE A 103 -5.80 -2.57 7.64
CA ILE A 103 -6.06 -2.48 9.07
C ILE A 103 -5.08 -3.42 9.78
N LYS A 104 -4.28 -2.85 10.68
CA LYS A 104 -3.20 -3.56 11.38
C LYS A 104 -3.38 -3.46 12.88
N GLU A 105 -3.05 -4.55 13.57
CA GLU A 105 -2.79 -4.53 15.00
C GLU A 105 -1.47 -3.79 15.30
N GLN A 106 -1.31 -3.38 16.56
CA GLN A 106 -0.08 -2.75 17.03
C GLN A 106 1.12 -3.69 16.77
N GLU A 107 2.21 -3.13 16.21
CA GLU A 107 3.43 -3.85 15.83
C GLU A 107 3.27 -4.90 14.71
N GLN A 108 2.09 -5.05 14.11
CA GLN A 108 1.85 -6.07 13.09
C GLN A 108 2.73 -5.82 11.85
N GLY A 109 3.62 -6.78 11.56
CA GLY A 109 4.57 -6.69 10.45
C GLY A 109 5.86 -5.92 10.75
N ARG A 110 6.12 -5.56 12.02
CA ARG A 110 7.44 -5.06 12.45
C ARG A 110 8.49 -6.18 12.44
N PHE A 111 8.08 -7.41 12.75
CA PHE A 111 8.92 -8.61 12.73
C PHE A 111 8.24 -9.73 11.93
N VAL A 112 9.00 -10.79 11.65
CA VAL A 112 8.45 -12.03 11.09
C VAL A 112 7.43 -12.59 12.08
N GLN A 113 6.26 -12.95 11.58
CA GLN A 113 5.18 -13.55 12.37
C GLN A 113 5.00 -15.03 12.01
N GLU A 114 4.34 -15.76 12.89
CA GLU A 114 4.00 -17.16 12.66
C GLU A 114 2.98 -17.31 11.52
N GLY A 115 3.36 -17.98 10.44
CA GLY A 115 2.49 -18.18 9.27
C GLY A 115 1.51 -19.35 9.37
N ALA A 116 1.50 -20.13 10.47
CA ALA A 116 0.62 -21.28 10.62
C ALA A 116 -0.83 -20.89 10.97
N GLY A 117 -1.01 -19.75 11.65
CA GLY A 117 -2.32 -19.23 12.08
C GLY A 117 -2.91 -18.17 11.15
N LEU A 118 -4.17 -17.82 11.38
CA LEU A 118 -4.85 -16.70 10.69
C LEU A 118 -4.58 -15.33 11.32
N GLY A 119 -4.09 -15.27 12.56
CA GLY A 119 -3.90 -14.02 13.31
C GLY A 119 -2.90 -13.05 12.67
N SER A 120 -2.07 -13.51 11.73
CA SER A 120 -1.11 -12.65 11.01
C SER A 120 -1.66 -12.06 9.71
N LEU A 121 -2.92 -12.33 9.35
CA LEU A 121 -3.58 -11.65 8.25
C LEU A 121 -4.06 -10.26 8.66
N TRP A 122 -4.20 -9.37 7.67
CA TRP A 122 -4.87 -8.10 7.86
C TRP A 122 -6.38 -8.32 8.02
N GLU A 123 -7.00 -7.57 8.92
CA GLU A 123 -8.45 -7.64 9.18
C GLU A 123 -9.29 -7.07 8.03
N GLY A 124 -8.65 -6.27 7.19
CA GLY A 124 -9.28 -5.61 6.04
C GLY A 124 -8.43 -4.45 5.55
N LEU A 125 -9.06 -3.57 4.77
CA LEU A 125 -8.50 -2.30 4.35
C LEU A 125 -9.24 -1.17 5.07
N ILE A 126 -8.52 -0.11 5.42
CA ILE A 126 -9.13 1.12 5.95
C ILE A 126 -10.14 1.63 4.90
N PRO A 127 -11.41 1.89 5.26
CA PRO A 127 -12.39 2.43 4.33
C PRO A 127 -11.90 3.75 3.72
N GLN A 128 -12.10 3.97 2.42
CA GLN A 128 -11.60 5.17 1.73
C GLN A 128 -12.06 6.48 2.38
N LYS A 129 -13.29 6.52 2.91
CA LYS A 129 -13.83 7.67 3.66
C LYS A 129 -13.11 7.98 4.98
N GLU A 130 -12.38 7.00 5.52
CA GLU A 130 -11.64 7.08 6.79
C GLU A 130 -10.14 7.18 6.55
N MET A 131 -9.70 7.19 5.29
CA MET A 131 -8.31 7.45 4.99
C MET A 131 -7.95 8.91 5.34
N PRO A 132 -6.73 9.19 5.81
CA PRO A 132 -6.40 10.51 6.30
C PRO A 132 -6.54 11.57 5.21
N GLN A 133 -7.23 12.65 5.57
CA GLN A 133 -7.40 13.81 4.71
C GLN A 133 -7.70 15.07 5.50
N VAL A 134 -7.37 16.21 4.91
CA VAL A 134 -7.83 17.53 5.35
C VAL A 134 -8.06 18.40 4.12
N VAL A 135 -9.15 19.16 4.12
CA VAL A 135 -9.51 20.11 3.06
C VAL A 135 -9.71 21.48 3.70
N ASN A 136 -9.11 22.52 3.11
CA ASN A 136 -9.18 23.90 3.56
C ASN A 136 -8.98 24.07 5.08
N PRO A 137 -7.85 23.59 5.64
CA PRO A 137 -7.61 23.71 7.07
C PRO A 137 -7.55 25.18 7.48
N ALA A 138 -7.97 25.48 8.72
CA ALA A 138 -7.91 26.84 9.28
C ALA A 138 -6.49 27.44 9.32
N SER A 139 -5.45 26.60 9.23
CA SER A 139 -4.04 27.03 9.08
C SER A 139 -3.77 27.77 7.77
N GLY A 140 -4.62 27.60 6.74
CA GLY A 140 -4.45 28.22 5.42
C GLY A 140 -3.35 27.60 4.56
N PHE A 141 -2.75 26.49 4.99
CA PHE A 141 -1.77 25.74 4.22
C PHE A 141 -1.82 24.25 4.56
N VAL A 142 -1.30 23.44 3.64
CA VAL A 142 -1.01 22.01 3.82
C VAL A 142 0.46 21.75 3.54
N ALA A 143 1.06 20.79 4.24
CA ALA A 143 2.46 20.44 4.07
C ALA A 143 2.70 18.95 4.31
N SER A 144 3.68 18.40 3.59
CA SER A 144 4.09 17.01 3.76
C SER A 144 5.59 16.83 3.58
N ALA A 145 6.20 16.17 4.55
CA ALA A 145 7.61 15.83 4.67
C ALA A 145 7.76 14.49 5.42
N ASN A 146 6.92 13.50 5.07
CA ASN A 146 6.90 12.16 5.67
C ASN A 146 6.58 12.10 7.18
N GLN A 147 6.04 13.18 7.76
CA GLN A 147 5.57 13.23 9.15
C GLN A 147 4.33 12.35 9.37
N ARG A 148 3.97 12.12 10.64
CA ARG A 148 2.72 11.44 10.97
C ARG A 148 1.52 12.21 10.40
N THR A 149 0.68 11.54 9.61
CA THR A 149 -0.39 12.24 8.87
C THR A 149 -1.60 12.61 9.72
N THR A 150 -1.80 11.96 10.86
CA THR A 150 -2.96 12.19 11.73
C THR A 150 -2.55 12.48 13.15
N ASP A 151 -3.48 13.08 13.89
CA ASP A 151 -3.37 13.19 15.35
C ASP A 151 -3.61 11.84 16.05
N SER A 152 -3.63 11.88 17.39
CA SER A 152 -3.83 10.73 18.26
C SER A 152 -5.26 10.19 18.31
N SER A 153 -6.25 10.90 17.74
CA SER A 153 -7.65 10.46 17.69
C SER A 153 -7.94 9.50 16.54
N TYR A 154 -7.04 9.42 15.55
CA TYR A 154 -7.19 8.51 14.43
C TYR A 154 -7.17 7.05 14.88
N PRO A 155 -8.19 6.24 14.53
CA PRO A 155 -8.39 4.93 15.15
C PRO A 155 -7.48 3.82 14.59
N TYR A 156 -6.80 4.06 13.47
CA TYR A 156 -5.97 3.06 12.81
C TYR A 156 -4.49 3.24 13.14
N TYR A 157 -3.80 2.12 13.33
CA TYR A 157 -2.38 2.06 13.66
C TYR A 157 -1.49 2.37 12.44
N TYR A 158 -0.43 3.15 12.66
CA TYR A 158 0.65 3.32 11.70
C TYR A 158 1.86 2.48 12.09
N ASN A 159 2.37 1.69 11.16
CA ASN A 159 3.67 1.03 11.35
C ASN A 159 4.79 2.05 11.20
N GLY A 160 5.59 2.22 12.25
CA GLY A 160 6.81 3.03 12.21
C GLY A 160 6.79 4.19 13.20
N HIS A 161 7.92 4.89 13.25
CA HIS A 161 8.04 6.17 13.95
C HIS A 161 8.12 7.25 12.89
N PHE A 162 7.25 8.24 13.01
CA PHE A 162 7.19 9.40 12.15
C PHE A 162 7.27 10.60 13.07
N ASP A 163 8.13 11.56 12.70
CA ASP A 163 8.23 12.84 13.39
C ASP A 163 6.95 13.67 13.24
#